data_AF-A0A7J3KL21-F1
#
_entry.id   AF-A0A7J3KL21-F1
#
_cell.length_a   1.000
_cell.length_b   1.000
_cell.length_c   1.000
_cell.angle_alpha   90.00
_cell.angle_beta   90.00
_cell.angle_gamma   90.00
#
_symmetry.space_group_name_H-M   'P 1'
#
loop_
_entity.id
_entity.type
_entity.pdbx_description
1 polymer ?
#
loop_
_entity_poly.entity_id
_entity_poly.type
_entity_poly.pdbx_seq_one_letter_code
_entity_poly.pdbx_strand_id
1 'polypeptide(L)'
;MLGRILRNQFLAVGMLFLHNVLVVSIILLGMNFYVSLVRAGFFEREGRYANIVLEHPGTFALIFTGVIVFLSILRGCISIYGGVSLETLPTILLISTPVGLVEGYGIYITIKKTLSQTLATKDLITIYGIFLVAALLEVAFINALIIVLKMSA
;
A
#
# COMPACT_ATOMS: atom_id res chain seq x y z
N MET A 1 -18.44 -15.04 -2.69
CA MET A 1 -18.49 -13.92 -3.67
C MET A 1 -17.16 -13.74 -4.41
N LEU A 2 -16.00 -13.80 -3.73
CA LEU A 2 -14.64 -13.74 -4.33
C LEU A 2 -14.41 -14.74 -5.49
N GLY A 3 -14.89 -15.98 -5.38
CA GLY A 3 -14.67 -17.01 -6.40
C GLY A 3 -15.29 -16.74 -7.78
N ARG A 4 -16.30 -15.85 -7.88
CA ARG A 4 -16.84 -15.41 -9.20
C ARG A 4 -16.02 -14.28 -9.81
N ILE A 5 -15.38 -13.44 -8.99
CA ILE A 5 -14.56 -12.30 -9.43
C ILE A 5 -13.21 -12.81 -9.96
N LEU A 6 -12.62 -13.82 -9.31
CA LEU A 6 -11.38 -14.47 -9.76
C LEU A 6 -11.54 -15.23 -11.10
N ARG A 7 -12.78 -15.52 -11.54
CA ARG A 7 -13.02 -16.12 -12.86
C ARG A 7 -12.78 -15.14 -14.01
N ASN A 8 -12.87 -13.84 -13.75
CA ASN A 8 -12.54 -12.80 -14.73
C ASN A 8 -11.29 -12.06 -14.27
N GLN A 9 -10.13 -12.52 -14.73
CA GLN A 9 -8.81 -12.01 -14.33
C GLN A 9 -8.69 -10.49 -14.53
N PHE A 10 -9.22 -9.95 -15.63
CA PHE A 10 -9.19 -8.51 -15.89
C PHE A 10 -9.99 -7.71 -14.86
N LEU A 11 -11.13 -8.24 -14.43
CA LEU A 11 -11.97 -7.59 -13.42
C LEU A 11 -11.30 -7.65 -12.04
N ALA A 12 -10.63 -8.76 -11.72
CA ALA A 12 -9.84 -8.90 -10.50
C ALA A 12 -8.67 -7.90 -10.45
N VAL A 13 -7.88 -7.81 -11.52
CA VAL A 13 -6.77 -6.84 -11.63
C VAL A 13 -7.31 -5.41 -11.50
N GLY A 14 -8.38 -5.08 -12.24
CA GLY A 14 -8.98 -3.74 -12.19
C GLY A 14 -9.50 -3.36 -10.81
N MET A 15 -10.11 -4.30 -10.09
CA MET A 15 -10.61 -4.06 -8.73
C MET A 15 -9.47 -3.81 -7.73
N LEU A 16 -8.42 -4.63 -7.77
CA LEU A 16 -7.23 -4.47 -6.92
C LEU A 16 -6.50 -3.17 -7.23
N PHE A 17 -6.30 -2.88 -8.52
CA PHE A 17 -5.68 -1.64 -8.96
C PHE A 17 -6.46 -0.41 -8.48
N LEU A 18 -7.78 -0.39 -8.65
CA LEU A 18 -8.62 0.71 -8.16
C LEU A 18 -8.57 0.86 -6.65
N HIS A 19 -8.60 -0.25 -5.90
CA HIS A 19 -8.46 -0.21 -4.46
C HIS A 19 -7.14 0.46 -4.04
N ASN A 20 -6.04 0.03 -4.66
CA ASN A 20 -4.71 0.55 -4.37
C ASN A 20 -4.55 2.02 -4.76
N VAL A 21 -5.08 2.41 -5.92
CA VAL A 21 -5.11 3.81 -6.37
C VAL A 21 -5.90 4.68 -5.41
N LEU A 22 -7.03 4.21 -4.88
CA LEU A 22 -7.80 4.95 -3.87
C LEU A 22 -7.00 5.13 -2.58
N VAL A 23 -6.39 4.05 -2.07
CA VAL A 23 -5.58 4.09 -0.85
C VAL A 23 -4.42 5.09 -0.99
N VAL A 24 -3.65 5.00 -2.06
CA VAL A 24 -2.51 5.92 -2.27
C VAL A 24 -2.98 7.36 -2.49
N SER A 25 -4.12 7.57 -3.15
CA SER A 25 -4.66 8.91 -3.36
C SER A 25 -5.10 9.57 -2.04
N ILE A 26 -5.66 8.79 -1.11
CA ILE A 26 -5.99 9.26 0.24
C ILE A 26 -4.70 9.61 1.01
N ILE A 27 -3.65 8.78 0.91
CA ILE A 27 -2.35 9.05 1.53
C ILE A 27 -1.78 10.36 0.96
N LEU A 28 -1.74 10.51 -0.37
CA LEU A 28 -1.24 11.71 -1.03
C LEU A 28 -2.01 12.95 -0.57
N LEU A 29 -3.34 12.90 -0.56
CA LEU A 29 -4.19 14.00 -0.10
C LEU A 29 -3.91 14.35 1.37
N GLY A 30 -3.86 13.35 2.24
CA GLY A 30 -3.60 13.52 3.67
C GLY A 30 -2.22 14.13 3.95
N MET A 31 -1.19 13.64 3.27
CA MET A 31 0.17 14.17 3.42
C MET A 31 0.28 15.60 2.86
N ASN A 32 -0.35 15.89 1.74
CA ASN A 32 -0.35 17.23 1.16
C ASN A 32 -1.11 18.23 2.05
N PHE A 33 -2.23 17.81 2.63
CA PHE A 33 -2.98 18.57 3.62
C PHE A 33 -2.15 18.83 4.89
N TYR A 34 -1.47 17.81 5.41
CA TYR A 34 -0.56 17.95 6.54
C TYR A 34 0.54 18.99 6.27
N VAL A 35 1.24 18.88 5.15
CA VAL A 35 2.29 19.84 4.76
C VAL A 35 1.73 21.26 4.68
N SER A 36 0.52 21.42 4.13
CA SER A 36 -0.15 22.71 4.01
C SER A 36 -0.48 23.32 5.37
N LEU A 37 -0.99 22.51 6.33
CA LEU A 37 -1.26 22.96 7.70
C LEU A 37 0.01 23.38 8.44
N VAL A 38 1.08 22.58 8.33
CA VAL A 38 2.36 22.89 8.98
C VAL A 38 2.94 24.20 8.44
N ARG A 39 2.86 24.43 7.12
CA ARG A 39 3.31 25.68 6.50
C ARG A 39 2.44 26.89 6.82
N ALA A 40 1.15 26.69 7.05
CA ALA A 40 0.22 27.75 7.44
C ALA A 40 0.43 28.23 8.89
N GLY A 41 1.43 27.71 9.61
CA GLY A 41 1.70 28.09 11.00
C GLY A 41 0.67 27.55 12.00
N PHE A 42 -0.18 26.60 11.59
CA PHE A 42 -1.26 26.08 12.45
C PHE A 42 -0.73 25.45 13.75
N PHE A 43 0.52 24.97 13.73
CA PHE A 43 1.19 24.33 14.85
C PHE A 43 2.27 25.22 15.51
N GLU A 44 2.14 26.56 15.49
CA GLU A 44 3.15 27.49 16.04
C GLU A 44 3.61 27.18 17.48
N ARG A 45 2.73 26.67 18.36
CA ARG A 45 3.10 26.25 19.73
C ARG A 45 3.84 24.91 19.80
N GLU A 46 3.69 24.07 18.78
CA GLU A 46 4.31 22.73 18.64
C GLU A 46 5.40 22.74 17.54
N GLY A 47 5.79 23.92 17.07
CA GLY A 47 6.49 24.15 15.80
C GLY A 47 7.83 23.43 15.65
N ARG A 48 8.45 22.97 16.73
CA ARG A 48 9.63 22.09 16.63
C ARG A 48 9.28 20.67 16.17
N TYR A 49 8.19 20.07 16.66
CA TYR A 49 7.86 18.67 16.34
C TYR A 49 7.21 18.51 14.98
N ALA A 50 6.32 19.43 14.60
CA ALA A 50 5.67 19.40 13.30
C ALA A 50 6.66 19.62 12.13
N ASN A 51 7.70 20.42 12.35
CA ASN A 51 8.70 20.71 11.34
C ASN A 51 9.71 19.57 11.16
N ILE A 52 9.99 18.78 12.21
CA ILE A 52 10.90 17.61 12.14
C ILE A 52 10.42 16.59 11.08
N VAL A 53 9.11 16.41 10.93
CA VAL A 53 8.55 15.51 9.90
C VAL A 53 8.87 16.01 8.48
N LEU A 54 8.88 17.34 8.28
CA LEU A 54 9.25 17.97 7.01
C LEU A 54 10.76 18.00 6.77
N GLU A 55 11.56 18.06 7.84
CA GLU A 55 13.04 18.01 7.78
C GLU A 55 13.56 16.61 7.43
N HIS A 56 12.88 15.55 7.89
CA HIS A 56 13.27 14.15 7.67
C HIS A 56 12.18 13.32 6.96
N PRO A 57 11.76 13.69 5.74
CA PRO A 57 10.65 13.07 5.02
C PRO A 57 10.92 11.60 4.69
N GLY A 58 12.19 11.22 4.50
CA GLY A 58 12.59 9.84 4.20
C GLY A 58 12.37 8.88 5.37
N THR A 59 12.73 9.28 6.58
CA THR A 59 12.58 8.45 7.79
C THR A 59 11.11 8.26 8.11
N PHE A 60 10.32 9.32 8.03
CA PHE A 60 8.87 9.24 8.25
C PHE A 60 8.21 8.35 7.20
N ALA A 61 8.55 8.53 5.91
CA ALA A 61 8.03 7.68 4.85
C ALA A 61 8.33 6.20 5.09
N LEU A 62 9.53 5.86 5.58
CA LEU A 62 9.91 4.48 5.86
C LEU A 62 9.08 3.88 7.00
N ILE A 63 8.95 4.58 8.12
CA ILE A 63 8.16 4.12 9.27
C ILE A 63 6.69 3.97 8.89
N PHE A 64 6.12 4.99 8.24
CA PHE A 64 4.71 5.00 7.88
C PHE A 64 4.38 3.93 6.82
N THR A 65 5.29 3.68 5.88
CA THR A 65 5.19 2.56 4.94
C THR A 65 5.19 1.23 5.67
N GLY A 66 6.10 1.03 6.64
CA GLY A 66 6.12 -0.18 7.46
C GLY A 66 4.80 -0.43 8.19
N VAL A 67 4.21 0.63 8.76
CA VAL A 67 2.89 0.56 9.41
C VAL A 67 1.79 0.19 8.40
N ILE A 68 1.75 0.83 7.23
CA ILE A 68 0.72 0.54 6.23
C ILE A 68 0.84 -0.90 5.71
N VAL A 69 2.04 -1.34 5.35
CA VAL A 69 2.27 -2.72 4.87
C VAL A 69 1.86 -3.73 5.94
N PHE A 70 2.22 -3.48 7.21
CA PHE A 70 1.83 -4.33 8.32
C PHE A 70 0.30 -4.41 8.48
N LEU A 71 -0.40 -3.27 8.43
CA LEU A 71 -1.87 -3.22 8.50
C LEU A 71 -2.53 -3.91 7.29
N SER A 72 -1.97 -3.77 6.09
CA SER A 72 -2.46 -4.44 4.88
C SER A 72 -2.38 -5.97 5.01
N ILE A 73 -1.27 -6.49 5.53
CA ILE A 73 -1.10 -7.93 5.78
C ILE A 73 -2.10 -8.44 6.83
N LEU A 74 -2.28 -7.70 7.92
CA LEU A 74 -3.26 -8.05 8.97
C LEU A 74 -4.69 -8.10 8.43
N ARG A 75 -5.05 -7.14 7.56
CA ARG A 75 -6.36 -7.11 6.90
C ARG A 75 -6.57 -8.33 6.00
N GLY A 76 -5.54 -8.74 5.26
CA GLY A 76 -5.57 -9.96 4.45
C GLY A 76 -5.89 -11.21 5.28
N CYS A 77 -5.27 -11.33 6.46
CA CYS A 77 -5.52 -12.44 7.38
C CYS A 77 -6.99 -12.51 7.85
N ILE A 78 -7.54 -11.37 8.29
CA ILE A 78 -8.93 -11.27 8.75
C ILE A 78 -9.91 -11.61 7.62
N SER A 79 -9.65 -11.14 6.39
CA SER A 79 -10.57 -11.32 5.26
C SER A 79 -10.58 -12.75 4.70
N ILE A 80 -9.47 -13.50 4.80
CA ILE A 80 -9.37 -14.86 4.26
C ILE A 80 -9.84 -15.90 5.27
N TYR A 81 -9.50 -15.74 6.56
CA TYR A 81 -9.72 -16.76 7.59
C TYR A 81 -10.79 -16.40 8.63
N GLY A 82 -11.38 -15.20 8.58
CA GLY A 82 -12.41 -14.75 9.54
C GLY A 82 -11.90 -14.47 10.95
N GLY A 83 -10.58 -14.54 11.16
CA GLY A 83 -9.89 -14.31 12.42
C GLY A 83 -8.36 -14.29 12.21
N VAL A 84 -7.61 -13.87 13.24
CA VAL A 84 -6.14 -13.88 13.20
C VAL A 84 -5.67 -15.27 13.63
N SER A 85 -5.54 -16.20 12.69
CA SER A 85 -4.98 -17.52 12.98
C SER A 85 -3.45 -17.45 12.87
N LEU A 86 -2.77 -17.55 14.02
CA LEU A 86 -1.30 -17.45 14.12
C LEU A 86 -0.58 -18.55 13.33
N GLU A 87 -1.21 -19.70 13.11
CA GLU A 87 -0.64 -20.82 12.35
C GLU A 87 -0.56 -20.57 10.83
N THR A 88 -1.51 -19.85 10.26
CA THR A 88 -1.55 -19.58 8.80
C THR A 88 -0.85 -18.27 8.44
N LEU A 89 -0.56 -17.44 9.44
CA LEU A 89 0.07 -16.13 9.31
C LEU A 89 1.43 -16.20 8.59
N PRO A 90 2.35 -17.14 8.88
CA PRO A 90 3.64 -17.23 8.19
C PRO A 90 3.50 -17.50 6.71
N THR A 91 2.55 -18.36 6.31
CA THR A 91 2.32 -18.74 4.91
C THR A 91 1.69 -17.58 4.13
N ILE A 92 0.73 -16.88 4.73
CA ILE A 92 0.13 -15.66 4.14
C ILE A 92 1.18 -14.57 4.00
N LEU A 93 2.04 -14.39 5.01
CA LEU A 93 3.15 -13.44 4.96
C LEU A 93 4.04 -13.77 3.75
N LEU A 94 4.49 -15.01 3.63
CA LEU A 94 5.38 -15.44 2.54
C LEU A 94 4.80 -15.17 1.13
N ILE A 95 3.49 -15.38 0.96
CA ILE A 95 2.81 -15.15 -0.33
C ILE A 95 2.54 -13.67 -0.59
N SER A 96 2.18 -12.92 0.44
CA SER A 96 1.89 -11.48 0.34
C SER A 96 3.13 -10.59 0.37
N THR A 97 4.28 -11.10 0.82
CA THR A 97 5.53 -10.33 0.95
C THR A 97 5.99 -9.74 -0.40
N PRO A 98 6.05 -10.49 -1.51
CA PRO A 98 6.49 -9.94 -2.79
C PRO A 98 5.59 -8.79 -3.26
N VAL A 99 4.27 -8.94 -3.13
CA VAL A 99 3.29 -7.90 -3.49
C VAL A 99 3.41 -6.70 -2.54
N GLY A 100 3.43 -6.96 -1.23
CA GLY A 100 3.55 -5.94 -0.19
C GLY A 100 4.85 -5.15 -0.24
N LEU A 101 5.95 -5.73 -0.75
CA LEU A 101 7.19 -5.01 -1.03
C LEU A 101 7.03 -4.02 -2.20
N VAL A 102 6.37 -4.44 -3.28
CA VAL A 102 6.11 -3.57 -4.44
C VAL A 102 5.17 -2.43 -4.07
N GLU A 103 4.06 -2.74 -3.40
CA GLU A 103 3.12 -1.74 -2.88
C GLU A 103 3.78 -0.82 -1.87
N GLY A 104 4.51 -1.39 -0.92
CA GLY A 104 5.26 -0.64 0.09
C GLY A 104 6.23 0.35 -0.55
N TYR A 105 6.92 -0.04 -1.62
CA TYR A 105 7.79 0.87 -2.36
C TYR A 105 7.01 2.04 -3.00
N GLY A 106 5.84 1.77 -3.60
CA GLY A 106 4.96 2.80 -4.14
C GLY A 106 4.47 3.78 -3.07
N ILE A 107 4.08 3.26 -1.91
CA ILE A 107 3.67 4.06 -0.74
C ILE A 107 4.84 4.93 -0.24
N TYR A 108 6.03 4.34 -0.10
CA TYR A 108 7.23 5.06 0.34
C TYR A 108 7.54 6.25 -0.56
N ILE A 109 7.54 6.04 -1.88
CA ILE A 109 7.77 7.12 -2.85
C ILE A 109 6.70 8.20 -2.70
N THR A 110 5.43 7.81 -2.59
CA THR A 110 4.31 8.74 -2.45
C THR A 110 4.51 9.65 -1.23
N ILE A 111 4.76 9.06 -0.06
CA ILE A 111 4.90 9.82 1.19
C ILE A 111 6.14 10.69 1.14
N LYS A 112 7.29 10.12 0.76
CA LYS A 112 8.57 10.86 0.68
C LYS A 112 8.46 12.07 -0.23
N LYS A 113 7.98 11.87 -1.47
CA LYS A 113 7.90 12.96 -2.45
C LYS A 113 6.84 13.99 -2.09
N THR A 114 5.73 13.58 -1.47
CA THR A 114 4.70 14.52 -1.02
C THR A 114 5.18 15.36 0.16
N LEU A 115 5.81 14.74 1.17
CA LEU A 115 6.39 15.46 2.31
C LEU A 115 7.54 16.39 1.90
N SER A 116 8.42 15.94 1.01
CA SER A 116 9.48 16.76 0.44
C SER A 116 8.96 17.82 -0.55
N GLN A 117 7.68 17.78 -0.92
CA GLN A 117 7.06 18.61 -1.95
C GLN A 117 7.78 18.58 -3.32
N THR A 118 8.34 17.43 -3.67
CA THR A 118 9.02 17.21 -4.95
C THR A 118 8.18 16.37 -5.91
N LEU A 119 6.90 16.16 -5.58
CA LEU A 119 5.99 15.33 -6.35
C LEU A 119 5.62 16.04 -7.67
N ALA A 120 6.08 15.48 -8.79
CA ALA A 120 5.72 15.92 -10.13
C ALA A 120 4.77 14.93 -10.82
N THR A 121 4.13 15.34 -11.92
CA THR A 121 3.20 14.48 -12.69
C THR A 121 3.85 13.15 -13.14
N LYS A 122 5.15 13.18 -13.50
CA LYS A 122 5.92 11.97 -13.83
C LYS A 122 6.04 10.98 -12.66
N ASP A 123 6.06 11.50 -11.44
CA ASP A 123 6.11 10.68 -10.25
C ASP A 123 4.75 10.02 -9.98
N LEU A 124 3.64 10.71 -10.24
CA LEU A 124 2.31 10.10 -10.17
C LEU A 124 2.17 8.95 -11.17
N ILE A 125 2.62 9.14 -12.42
CA ILE A 125 2.64 8.07 -13.43
C ILE A 125 3.45 6.88 -12.92
N THR A 126 4.61 7.14 -12.30
CA THR A 126 5.47 6.08 -11.74
C THR A 126 4.78 5.37 -10.58
N ILE A 127 4.19 6.10 -9.64
CA ILE A 127 3.48 5.56 -8.48
C ILE A 127 2.30 4.69 -8.94
N TYR A 128 1.44 5.21 -9.80
CA TYR A 128 0.31 4.43 -10.31
C TYR A 128 0.76 3.24 -11.16
N GLY A 129 1.84 3.37 -11.92
CA GLY A 129 2.47 2.25 -12.61
C GLY A 129 2.92 1.14 -11.65
N ILE A 130 3.55 1.49 -10.53
CA ILE A 130 3.95 0.52 -9.48
C ILE A 130 2.72 -0.23 -8.95
N PHE A 131 1.62 0.46 -8.65
CA PHE A 131 0.40 -0.19 -8.17
C PHE A 131 -0.28 -1.06 -9.22
N LEU A 132 -0.15 -0.72 -10.51
CA LEU A 132 -0.62 -1.58 -11.59
C LEU A 132 0.19 -2.89 -11.65
N VAL A 133 1.52 -2.78 -11.55
CA VAL A 133 2.41 -3.95 -11.48
C VAL A 133 2.10 -4.80 -10.25
N ALA A 134 1.87 -4.18 -9.09
CA ALA A 134 1.46 -4.87 -7.87
C ALA A 134 0.15 -5.66 -8.07
N ALA A 135 -0.87 -5.04 -8.67
CA ALA A 135 -2.16 -5.72 -8.92
C ALA A 135 -2.02 -6.89 -9.90
N LEU A 136 -1.18 -6.77 -10.94
CA LEU A 136 -0.88 -7.87 -11.86
C LEU A 136 -0.18 -9.02 -11.15
N LEU A 137 0.83 -8.71 -10.32
CA LEU A 137 1.54 -9.70 -9.52
C LEU A 137 0.59 -10.41 -8.56
N GLU A 138 -0.25 -9.68 -7.85
CA GLU A 138 -1.19 -10.25 -6.89
C GLU A 138 -2.15 -11.25 -7.54
N VAL A 139 -2.75 -10.89 -8.67
CA VAL A 139 -3.62 -11.83 -9.42
C VAL A 139 -2.84 -13.02 -9.95
N ALA A 140 -1.61 -12.83 -10.43
CA ALA A 140 -0.75 -13.92 -10.89
C ALA A 140 -0.41 -14.89 -9.74
N PHE A 141 -0.04 -14.38 -8.56
CA PHE A 141 0.25 -15.17 -7.37
C PHE A 141 -0.97 -15.94 -6.87
N ILE A 142 -2.14 -15.29 -6.80
CA ILE A 142 -3.40 -15.96 -6.40
C ILE A 142 -3.72 -17.10 -7.37
N ASN A 143 -3.60 -16.88 -8.69
CA ASN A 143 -3.86 -17.92 -9.68
C ASN A 143 -2.85 -19.07 -9.58
N ALA A 144 -1.56 -18.77 -9.40
CA ALA A 144 -0.53 -19.79 -9.19
C ALA A 144 -0.83 -20.64 -7.95
N LEU A 145 -1.26 -20.01 -6.85
CA LEU A 145 -1.66 -20.70 -5.63
C LEU A 145 -2.83 -21.66 -5.86
N ILE A 146 -3.88 -21.19 -6.56
CA ILE A 146 -5.06 -22.01 -6.87
C ILE A 146 -4.66 -23.24 -7.70
N ILE A 147 -3.75 -23.09 -8.68
CA ILE A 147 -3.26 -24.20 -9.50
C ILE A 147 -2.54 -25.24 -8.64
N VAL A 148 -1.60 -24.80 -7.80
CA VAL A 148 -0.83 -25.70 -6.92
C VAL A 148 -1.75 -26.42 -5.92
N LEU A 149 -2.69 -25.70 -5.31
CA LEU A 149 -3.62 -26.27 -4.34
C LEU A 149 -4.54 -27.32 -4.97
N LYS A 150 -4.97 -27.09 -6.22
CA LYS A 150 -5.81 -28.02 -6.99
C LYS A 150 -5.06 -29.25 -7.51
N MET A 151 -3.73 -29.18 -7.66
CA MET A 151 -2.88 -30.34 -7.99
C MET A 151 -2.59 -31.24 -6.78
N SER A 152 -2.79 -30.74 -5.55
CA SER A 152 -2.48 -31.47 -4.32
C SER A 152 -3.69 -32.19 -3.69
N ALA A 153 -4.85 -32.19 -4.36
CA ALA A 153 -6.11 -32.82 -3.96
C ALA A 153 -6.57 -33.80 -5.05
#